data_AF-A0A4R2MQQ7-F1
#
_entry.id   AF-A0A4R2MQQ7-F1
#
_cell.length_a   1.000
_cell.length_b   1.000
_cell.length_c   1.000
_cell.angle_alpha   90.00
_cell.angle_beta   90.00
_cell.angle_gamma   90.00
#
_symmetry.space_group_name_H-M   'P 1'
#
loop_
_entity.id
_entity.type
_entity.pdbx_description
1 polymer ?
#
loop_
_entity_poly.entity_id
_entity_poly.type
_entity_poly.pdbx_seq_one_letter_code
_entity_poly.pdbx_strand_id
1 'polypeptide(L)' 'MIRFDFQMPDVDAVLREAMAEVEKDLTEKVRPAAVPFGGVAVKVEREADGTLKTINLQGTEAAIEAAQAALNC' A
#
# COMPACT_ATOMS: atom_id res chain seq x y z
N MET A 1 -7.74 -22.17 39.57
CA MET A 1 -6.86 -22.20 38.39
C MET A 1 -7.38 -21.15 37.43
N ILE A 2 -6.68 -20.02 37.28
CA ILE A 2 -7.13 -18.90 36.45
C ILE A 2 -6.59 -19.15 35.04
N ARG A 3 -7.49 -19.35 34.06
CA ARG A 3 -7.14 -19.40 32.63
C ARG A 3 -6.99 -17.96 32.15
N PHE A 4 -5.79 -17.61 31.69
CA PHE A 4 -5.57 -16.41 30.91
C PHE A 4 -5.64 -16.82 29.44
N ASP A 5 -6.80 -16.63 28.81
CA ASP A 5 -6.93 -16.73 27.36
C ASP A 5 -6.29 -15.47 26.75
N PHE A 6 -4.98 -15.50 26.51
CA PHE A 6 -4.33 -14.51 25.68
C PHE A 6 -4.81 -14.73 24.24
N GLN A 7 -5.80 -13.95 23.80
CA GLN A 7 -6.04 -13.75 22.37
C GLN A 7 -4.80 -13.03 21.82
N MET A 8 -3.86 -13.80 21.27
CA MET A 8 -2.85 -13.21 20.40
C MET A 8 -3.59 -12.48 19.27
N PRO A 9 -3.19 -11.24 18.93
CA PRO A 9 -3.76 -10.57 17.79
C PRO A 9 -3.57 -11.45 16.56
N ASP A 10 -4.62 -11.58 15.77
CA ASP A 10 -4.59 -12.34 14.54
C ASP A 10 -3.44 -11.81 13.67
N VAL A 11 -2.54 -12.70 13.23
CA VAL A 11 -1.34 -12.32 12.46
C VAL A 11 -1.76 -11.57 11.18
N ASP A 12 -2.92 -11.93 10.64
CA ASP A 12 -3.54 -11.28 9.47
C ASP A 12 -3.96 -9.84 9.77
N ALA A 13 -4.39 -9.54 11.00
CA ALA A 13 -4.75 -8.18 11.41
C ALA A 13 -3.50 -7.29 11.55
N VAL A 14 -2.42 -7.84 12.11
CA VAL A 14 -1.13 -7.14 12.24
C VAL A 14 -0.52 -6.87 10.86
N LEU A 15 -0.55 -7.85 9.96
CA LEU A 15 -0.08 -7.70 8.58
C LEU A 15 -0.91 -6.66 7.81
N ARG A 16 -2.23 -6.62 8.02
CA ARG A 16 -3.10 -5.61 7.41
C ARG A 16 -2.73 -4.19 7.81
N GLU A 17 -2.51 -3.95 9.10
CA GLU A 17 -2.11 -2.64 9.62
C GLU A 17 -0.73 -2.23 9.12
N ALA A 18 0.25 -3.14 9.20
CA ALA A 18 1.60 -2.90 8.68
C ALA A 18 1.56 -2.53 7.18
N MET A 19 0.73 -3.22 6.40
CA MET A 19 0.58 -2.94 4.98
C MET A 19 -0.21 -1.66 4.70
N ALA A 20 -1.14 -1.25 5.57
CA ALA A 20 -1.82 0.04 5.42
C ALA A 20 -0.84 1.22 5.55
N GLU A 21 0.17 1.09 6.42
CA GLU A 21 1.21 2.10 6.57
C GLU A 21 2.14 2.14 5.35
N VAL A 22 2.50 0.97 4.79
CA VAL A 22 3.23 0.88 3.52
C VAL A 22 2.44 1.50 2.37
N GLU A 23 1.14 1.21 2.25
CA GLU A 23 0.26 1.80 1.24
C GLU A 23 0.16 3.32 1.36
N LYS A 24 0.11 3.83 2.60
CA LYS A 24 0.10 5.26 2.87
C LYS A 24 1.40 5.93 2.44
N ASP A 25 2.55 5.39 2.83
CA ASP A 25 3.87 5.92 2.45
C ASP A 25 4.05 5.92 0.92
N LEU A 26 3.64 4.84 0.26
CA LEU A 26 3.61 4.74 -1.21
C LEU A 26 2.73 5.82 -1.82
N THR A 27 1.51 5.99 -1.30
CA THR A 27 0.56 6.97 -1.83
C THR A 27 1.09 8.40 -1.63
N GLU A 28 1.72 8.69 -0.50
CA GLU A 28 2.32 9.99 -0.18
C GLU A 28 3.54 10.32 -1.06
N LYS A 29 4.31 9.33 -1.49
CA LYS A 29 5.42 9.52 -2.46
C LYS A 29 4.91 9.69 -3.89
N VAL A 30 3.95 8.86 -4.27
CA VAL A 30 3.51 8.71 -5.65
C VAL A 30 2.54 9.82 -6.08
N ARG A 31 1.57 10.19 -5.24
CA ARG A 31 0.60 11.24 -5.58
C ARG A 31 1.25 12.56 -5.95
N PRO A 32 2.13 13.18 -5.14
CA PRO A 32 2.68 14.49 -5.46
C PRO A 32 3.52 14.49 -6.74
N ALA A 33 4.22 13.38 -7.04
CA ALA A 33 4.95 13.21 -8.30
C ALA A 33 4.00 13.14 -9.51
N ALA A 34 2.83 12.52 -9.34
CA ALA A 34 1.82 12.37 -10.39
C ALA A 34 0.86 13.56 -10.54
N VAL A 35 0.70 14.41 -9.51
CA VAL A 35 -0.22 15.57 -9.51
C VAL A 35 -0.05 16.48 -10.75
N PRO A 36 1.17 16.83 -11.18
CA PRO A 36 1.38 17.67 -12.38
C PRO A 36 0.84 17.06 -13.67
N PHE A 37 0.61 15.74 -13.71
CA PHE A 37 0.18 14.98 -14.88
C PHE A 37 -1.29 14.54 -14.81
N GLY A 38 -2.07 15.08 -13.87
CA GLY A 38 -3.47 14.73 -13.64
C GLY A 38 -3.70 13.73 -12.50
N GLY A 39 -2.62 13.31 -11.82
CA GLY A 39 -2.67 12.37 -10.70
C GLY A 39 -2.72 10.90 -11.12
N VAL A 40 -2.50 10.03 -10.14
CA VAL A 40 -2.71 8.58 -10.28
C VAL A 40 -3.61 8.04 -9.18
N ALA A 41 -4.41 7.04 -9.53
CA ALA A 41 -5.05 6.15 -8.58
C ALA A 41 -4.12 4.96 -8.32
N VAL A 42 -3.88 4.66 -7.04
CA VAL A 42 -3.09 3.51 -6.61
C VAL A 42 -4.07 2.42 -6.21
N LYS A 43 -4.01 1.27 -6.88
CA LYS A 43 -4.81 0.09 -6.56
C LYS A 43 -3.87 -1.00 -6.08
N VAL A 44 -3.99 -1.35 -4.80
CA VAL A 44 -3.16 -2.38 -4.18
C VAL A 44 -3.93 -3.68 -4.16
N GLU A 45 -3.34 -4.70 -4.77
CA GLU A 45 -3.81 -6.08 -4.67
C GLU A 45 -3.04 -6.77 -3.56
N ARG A 46 -3.78 -7.45 -2.68
CA ARG A 46 -3.24 -8.19 -1.55
C ARG A 46 -3.42 -9.68 -1.77
N GLU A 47 -2.46 -10.47 -1.32
CA GLU A 47 -2.57 -11.92 -1.24
C GLU A 47 -3.55 -12.32 -0.11
N ALA A 48 -3.93 -13.60 -0.08
CA ALA A 48 -4.86 -14.14 0.91
C ALA A 48 -4.33 -14.04 2.36
N ASP A 49 -3.01 -13.98 2.54
CA ASP A 49 -2.31 -13.79 3.81
C ASP A 49 -2.17 -12.30 4.20
N GLY A 50 -2.79 -11.40 3.44
CA GLY A 50 -2.76 -9.96 3.67
C GLY A 50 -1.48 -9.26 3.20
N THR A 51 -0.52 -10.00 2.64
CA THR A 51 0.70 -9.42 2.06
C THR A 51 0.43 -8.73 0.74
N LEU A 52 1.34 -7.86 0.30
CA LEU A 52 1.18 -7.04 -0.89
C LEU A 52 1.55 -7.87 -2.11
N LYS A 53 0.57 -8.12 -2.99
CA LYS A 53 0.76 -8.88 -4.24
C LYS A 53 1.33 -7.98 -5.33
N THR A 54 0.62 -6.88 -5.59
CA THR A 54 0.90 -5.98 -6.71
C THR A 54 0.37 -4.58 -6.42
N ILE A 55 1.09 -3.57 -6.93
CA ILE A 55 0.66 -2.17 -6.92
C ILE A 55 0.36 -1.76 -8.36
N ASN A 56 -0.91 -1.54 -8.66
CA ASN A 56 -1.36 -1.07 -9.97
C ASN A 56 -1.57 0.44 -9.93
N LEU A 57 -0.84 1.16 -10.78
CA LEU A 57 -1.00 2.60 -10.96
C LEU A 57 -1.94 2.84 -12.15
N GLN A 58 -2.97 3.65 -11.94
CA GLN A 58 -3.94 4.02 -12.96
C GLN A 58 -3.93 5.54 -13.15
N GLY A 59 -3.74 5.99 -14.37
CA GLY A 59 -3.67 7.41 -14.69
C GLY A 59 -3.24 7.62 -16.13
N THR A 60 -2.87 8.85 -16.46
CA THR A 60 -2.19 9.13 -17.73
C THR A 60 -0.81 8.47 -17.74
N GLU A 61 -0.30 8.12 -18.91
CA GLU A 61 1.01 7.46 -19.05
C GLU A 61 2.12 8.26 -18.37
N ALA A 62 2.13 9.59 -18.56
CA ALA A 62 3.06 10.50 -17.88
C ALA A 62 2.91 10.52 -16.35
N ALA A 63 1.69 10.37 -15.81
CA ALA A 63 1.46 10.28 -14.38
C ALA A 63 1.95 8.95 -13.80
N ILE A 64 1.81 7.86 -14.55
CA ILE A 64 2.33 6.53 -14.18
C ILE A 64 3.87 6.52 -14.21
N GLU A 65 4.49 7.10 -15.23
CA GLU A 65 5.95 7.21 -15.31
C GLU A 65 6.51 8.06 -14.16
N ALA A 66 5.91 9.21 -13.86
CA ALA A 66 6.33 10.05 -12.74
C ALA A 66 6.15 9.35 -11.39
N ALA A 67 5.05 8.61 -11.22
CA ALA A 67 4.78 7.78 -10.06
C ALA A 67 5.82 6.65 -9.89
N GLN A 68 6.17 5.95 -10.97
CA GLN A 68 7.19 4.90 -10.95
C GLN A 68 8.58 5.46 -10.68
N ALA A 69 8.92 6.62 -11.25
CA ALA A 69 10.18 7.30 -10.98
C ALA A 69 10.32 7.63 -9.48
N ALA A 70 9.24 8.09 -8.83
CA ALA A 70 9.23 8.37 -7.40
C ALA A 70 9.36 7.13 -6.50
N LEU A 71 9.05 5.92 -7.03
CA LEU A 71 9.22 4.65 -6.30
C LEU A 71 10.61 4.04 -6.42
N ASN A 72 11.34 4.38 -7.48
CA ASN A 72 12.68 3.85 -7.77
C ASN A 72 13.82 4.76 -7.27
N CYS A 73 13.51 5.80 -6.49
CA CYS A 73 14.46 6.78 -5.96
C CYS A 73 14.78 6.55 -4.49
#